data_AF-A0A931HA72-F1
#
_entry.id   AF-A0A931HA72-F1
#
_cell.length_a   1.000
_cell.length_b   1.000
_cell.length_c   1.000
_cell.angle_alpha   90.00
_cell.angle_beta   90.00
_cell.angle_gamma   90.00
#
_symmetry.space_group_name_H-M   'P 1'
#
loop_
_entity.id
_entity.type
_entity.pdbx_description
1 polymer ?
#
loop_
_entity_poly.entity_id
_entity_poly.type
_entity_poly.pdbx_seq_one_letter_code
_entity_poly.pdbx_strand_id
1 'polypeptide(L)'
;MNRTSDSLIKIGLALFLLLVVVVGGGLGSCAAYNSLRVWNAQVAGEAQLAQATQNRRIAVLEAQAALDSAKLKAKAEVERAKGLAAANRIVADSLGGPEGYLRYLYIQNLEESKGQIIYVPTEGGLPILEAGARPR
;
A
#
# COMPACT_ATOMS: atom_id res chain seq x y z
N MET A 1 -81.11 42.75 9.95
CA MET A 1 -79.75 43.21 9.61
C MET A 1 -78.61 42.42 10.27
N ASN A 2 -78.85 41.40 11.12
CA ASN A 2 -77.75 40.69 11.82
C ASN A 2 -77.04 39.58 11.01
N ARG A 3 -77.70 38.99 9.99
CA ARG A 3 -77.16 37.81 9.28
C ARG A 3 -75.94 38.11 8.41
N THR A 4 -75.84 39.34 7.88
CA THR A 4 -74.72 39.79 7.04
C THR A 4 -73.48 40.13 7.89
N SER A 5 -73.67 40.70 9.08
CA SER A 5 -72.57 41.02 10.01
C SER A 5 -71.88 39.76 10.55
N ASP A 6 -72.66 38.73 10.90
CA ASP A 6 -72.11 37.44 11.36
C ASP A 6 -71.32 36.72 10.26
N SER A 7 -71.69 36.91 8.99
CA SER A 7 -71.00 36.31 7.84
C SER A 7 -69.65 36.97 7.58
N LEU A 8 -69.58 38.31 7.69
CA LEU A 8 -68.34 39.08 7.54
C LEU A 8 -67.34 38.79 8.66
N ILE A 9 -67.82 38.64 9.91
CA ILE A 9 -66.97 38.28 11.05
C ILE A 9 -66.35 36.89 10.86
N LYS A 10 -67.13 35.90 10.38
CA LYS A 10 -66.63 34.54 10.11
C LYS A 10 -65.58 34.50 9.01
N ILE A 11 -65.77 35.28 7.93
CA ILE A 11 -64.80 35.37 6.84
C ILE A 11 -63.50 36.03 7.31
N GLY A 12 -63.60 37.10 8.10
CA GLY A 12 -62.42 37.75 8.70
C GLY A 12 -61.61 36.82 9.61
N LEU A 13 -62.31 36.02 10.45
CA LEU A 13 -61.67 35.07 11.36
C LEU A 13 -61.02 33.91 10.59
N ALA A 14 -61.65 33.43 9.52
CA ALA A 14 -61.09 32.40 8.65
C ALA A 14 -59.82 32.87 7.92
N LEU A 15 -59.83 34.11 7.39
CA LEU A 15 -58.65 34.71 6.75
C LEU A 15 -57.50 34.93 7.74
N PHE A 16 -57.81 35.36 8.95
CA PHE A 16 -56.81 35.53 10.01
C PHE A 16 -56.17 34.18 10.40
N LEU A 17 -56.97 33.13 10.59
CA LEU A 17 -56.46 31.78 10.87
C LEU A 17 -55.58 31.26 9.73
N LEU A 18 -55.98 31.47 8.48
CA LEU A 18 -55.17 31.08 7.32
C LEU A 18 -53.83 31.82 7.28
N LEU A 19 -53.83 33.12 7.57
CA LEU A 19 -52.61 33.93 7.62
C LEU A 19 -51.68 33.46 8.75
N VAL A 20 -52.22 33.12 9.94
CA VAL A 20 -51.45 32.56 11.05
C VAL A 20 -50.83 31.21 10.68
N VAL A 21 -51.56 30.33 9.98
CA VAL A 21 -51.02 29.04 9.52
C VAL A 21 -49.92 29.23 8.48
N VAL A 22 -50.07 30.16 7.54
CA VAL A 22 -49.05 30.45 6.53
C VAL A 22 -47.79 31.06 7.14
N VAL A 23 -47.94 32.03 8.04
CA VAL A 23 -46.80 32.70 8.71
C VAL A 23 -46.14 31.76 9.71
N GLY A 24 -46.91 31.04 10.53
CA GLY A 24 -46.40 30.06 11.48
C GLY A 24 -45.72 28.87 10.80
N GLY A 25 -46.32 28.37 9.71
CA GLY A 25 -45.74 27.33 8.86
C GLY A 25 -44.45 27.79 8.21
N GLY A 26 -44.41 28.98 7.61
CA GLY A 26 -43.22 29.54 6.98
C GLY A 26 -42.05 29.73 7.95
N LEU A 27 -42.29 30.31 9.13
CA LEU A 27 -41.26 30.50 10.16
C LEU A 27 -40.77 29.15 10.74
N GLY A 28 -41.70 28.21 10.99
CA GLY A 28 -41.36 26.86 11.45
C GLY A 28 -40.53 26.08 10.42
N SER A 29 -40.87 26.19 9.14
CA SER A 29 -40.13 25.55 8.04
C SER A 29 -38.71 26.09 7.89
N CYS A 30 -38.50 27.40 8.02
CA CYS A 30 -37.14 27.97 7.99
C CYS A 30 -36.27 27.49 9.16
N ALA A 31 -36.82 27.42 10.36
CA ALA A 31 -36.09 26.92 11.53
C ALA A 31 -35.74 25.44 11.40
N ALA A 32 -36.69 24.61 10.95
CA ALA A 32 -36.48 23.18 10.72
C ALA A 32 -35.48 22.92 9.58
N TYR A 33 -35.51 23.72 8.51
CA TYR A 33 -34.58 23.59 7.41
C TYR A 33 -33.13 23.84 7.85
N ASN A 34 -32.90 24.89 8.63
CA ASN A 34 -31.54 25.22 9.08
C ASN A 34 -30.98 24.16 10.04
N SER A 35 -31.81 23.60 10.94
CA SER A 35 -31.38 22.54 11.87
C SER A 35 -31.05 21.23 11.15
N LEU A 36 -31.88 20.82 10.18
CA LEU A 36 -31.62 19.64 9.33
C LEU A 36 -30.34 19.79 8.52
N ARG A 37 -30.08 20.99 7.96
CA ARG A 37 -28.85 21.26 7.21
C ARG A 37 -27.59 21.08 8.07
N VAL A 38 -27.60 21.59 9.31
CA VAL A 38 -26.46 21.45 10.23
C VAL A 38 -26.28 19.99 10.65
N TRP A 39 -27.37 19.28 10.95
CA TRP A 39 -27.29 17.86 11.29
C TRP A 39 -26.71 17.03 10.14
N ASN A 40 -27.18 17.25 8.91
CA ASN A 40 -26.63 16.59 7.72
C ASN A 40 -25.13 16.89 7.54
N ALA A 41 -24.70 18.13 7.79
CA ALA A 41 -23.30 18.51 7.71
C ALA A 41 -22.44 17.83 8.79
N GLN A 42 -22.97 17.68 10.02
CA GLN A 42 -22.29 16.98 11.11
C GLN A 42 -22.12 15.50 10.81
N VAL A 43 -23.20 14.81 10.41
CA VAL A 43 -23.17 13.38 10.06
C VAL A 43 -22.21 13.14 8.89
N ALA A 44 -22.21 14.02 7.88
CA ALA A 44 -21.27 13.95 6.77
C ALA A 44 -19.81 14.11 7.24
N GLY A 45 -19.54 15.04 8.16
CA GLY A 45 -18.20 15.23 8.73
C GLY A 45 -17.72 14.03 9.54
N GLU A 46 -18.60 13.46 10.36
CA GLU A 46 -18.32 12.24 11.14
C GLU A 46 -18.02 11.05 10.22
N ALA A 47 -18.82 10.85 9.17
CA ALA A 47 -18.60 9.81 8.18
C ALA A 47 -17.23 9.96 7.47
N GLN A 48 -16.87 11.19 7.07
CA GLN A 48 -15.57 11.48 6.46
C GLN A 48 -14.40 11.19 7.43
N LEU A 49 -14.53 11.59 8.69
CA LEU A 49 -13.49 11.34 9.71
C LEU A 49 -13.34 9.84 10.01
N ALA A 50 -14.47 9.12 10.11
CA ALA A 50 -14.46 7.67 10.29
C ALA A 50 -13.78 6.98 9.10
N GLN A 51 -14.12 7.36 7.87
CA GLN A 51 -13.50 6.83 6.66
C GLN A 51 -12.00 7.14 6.61
N ALA A 52 -11.59 8.38 6.88
CA ALA A 52 -10.17 8.76 6.91
C ALA A 52 -9.38 7.98 7.96
N THR A 53 -9.99 7.73 9.13
CA THR A 53 -9.39 6.93 10.20
C THR A 53 -9.22 5.47 9.78
N GLN A 54 -10.24 4.89 9.16
CA GLN A 54 -10.16 3.52 8.64
C GLN A 54 -9.09 3.39 7.55
N ASN A 55 -9.06 4.33 6.60
CA ASN A 55 -8.06 4.34 5.52
C ASN A 55 -6.64 4.42 6.09
N ARG A 56 -6.40 5.26 7.10
CA ARG A 56 -5.09 5.30 7.79
C ARG A 56 -4.74 3.98 8.47
N ARG A 57 -5.70 3.35 9.14
CA ARG A 57 -5.47 2.04 9.78
C ARG A 57 -5.13 0.97 8.74
N ILE A 58 -5.84 0.93 7.62
CA ILE A 58 -5.56 0.01 6.51
C ILE A 58 -4.15 0.24 6.00
N ALA A 59 -3.77 1.49 5.70
CA ALA A 59 -2.43 1.82 5.21
C ALA A 59 -1.31 1.42 6.19
N VAL A 60 -1.53 1.57 7.50
CA VAL A 60 -0.56 1.13 8.53
C VAL A 60 -0.47 -0.39 8.57
N LEU A 61 -1.60 -1.11 8.52
CA LEU A 61 -1.61 -2.57 8.50
C LEU A 61 -0.95 -3.13 7.24
N GLU A 62 -1.21 -2.52 6.08
CA GLU A 62 -0.56 -2.87 4.81
C GLU A 62 0.94 -2.61 4.85
N ALA A 63 1.38 -1.46 5.37
CA ALA A 63 2.79 -1.14 5.53
C ALA A 63 3.49 -2.13 6.49
N GLN A 64 2.84 -2.49 7.59
CA GLN A 64 3.35 -3.48 8.53
C GLN A 64 3.45 -4.87 7.89
N ALA A 65 2.42 -5.30 7.17
CA ALA A 65 2.42 -6.57 6.45
C ALA A 65 3.52 -6.62 5.38
N ALA A 66 3.73 -5.52 4.65
CA ALA A 66 4.80 -5.40 3.66
C ALA A 66 6.19 -5.51 4.31
N LEU A 67 6.39 -4.84 5.45
CA LEU A 67 7.62 -4.91 6.23
C LEU A 67 7.89 -6.33 6.74
N ASP A 68 6.88 -7.01 7.28
CA ASP A 68 7.02 -8.38 7.77
C ASP A 68 7.27 -9.37 6.62
N SER A 69 6.61 -9.18 5.48
CA SER A 69 6.89 -9.94 4.26
C SER A 69 8.35 -9.76 3.81
N ALA A 70 8.84 -8.52 3.77
CA ALA A 70 10.22 -8.22 3.38
C ALA A 70 11.23 -8.86 4.35
N LYS A 71 10.98 -8.82 5.66
CA LYS A 71 11.82 -9.49 6.66
C LYS A 71 11.86 -11.00 6.46
N LEU A 72 10.72 -11.63 6.21
CA LEU A 72 10.66 -13.07 5.97
C LEU A 72 11.40 -13.47 4.69
N LYS A 73 11.23 -12.68 3.61
CA LYS A 73 11.97 -12.88 2.36
C LYS A 73 13.48 -12.74 2.56
N ALA A 74 13.91 -11.71 3.29
CA ALA A 74 15.33 -11.51 3.60
C ALA A 74 15.91 -12.69 4.40
N LYS A 75 15.18 -13.19 5.40
CA LYS A 75 15.59 -14.39 6.16
C LYS A 75 15.68 -15.62 5.26
N ALA A 76 14.69 -15.84 4.39
CA ALA A 76 14.69 -16.95 3.46
C ALA A 76 15.91 -16.90 2.52
N GLU A 77 16.26 -15.72 2.01
CA GLU A 77 17.43 -15.54 1.15
C GLU A 77 18.75 -15.80 1.89
N VAL A 78 18.85 -15.42 3.17
CA VAL A 78 20.01 -15.75 4.01
C VAL A 78 20.16 -17.27 4.17
N GLU A 79 19.08 -17.99 4.47
CA GLU A 79 19.13 -19.45 4.58
C GLU A 79 19.46 -20.11 3.23
N ARG A 80 18.92 -19.57 2.13
CA ARG A 80 19.25 -20.01 0.77
C ARG A 80 20.74 -19.82 0.47
N ALA A 81 21.29 -18.66 0.81
CA ALA A 81 22.71 -18.35 0.62
C ALA A 81 23.62 -19.26 1.47
N LYS A 82 23.23 -19.56 2.71
CA LYS A 82 23.93 -20.55 3.55
C LYS A 82 23.92 -21.93 2.91
N GLY A 83 22.78 -22.38 2.41
CA GLY A 83 22.66 -23.66 1.71
C GLY A 83 23.57 -23.75 0.47
N LEU A 84 23.58 -22.68 -0.35
CA LEU A 84 24.47 -22.58 -1.49
C LEU A 84 25.95 -22.58 -1.08
N ALA A 85 26.32 -21.82 -0.05
CA ALA A 85 27.69 -21.80 0.44
C ALA A 85 28.14 -23.18 0.96
N ALA A 86 27.27 -23.88 1.69
CA ALA A 86 27.54 -25.24 2.15
C ALA A 86 27.69 -26.22 0.97
N ALA A 87 26.80 -26.14 -0.03
CA ALA A 87 26.89 -26.97 -1.24
C ALA A 87 28.19 -26.71 -2.00
N ASN A 88 28.55 -25.45 -2.22
CA ASN A 88 29.80 -25.06 -2.89
C ASN A 88 31.03 -25.57 -2.12
N ARG A 89 31.00 -25.50 -0.78
CA ARG A 89 32.10 -26.02 0.04
C ARG A 89 32.25 -27.53 -0.11
N ILE A 90 31.15 -28.28 -0.05
CA ILE A 90 31.16 -29.74 -0.22
C ILE A 90 31.74 -30.11 -1.59
N VAL A 91 31.29 -29.44 -2.66
CA VAL A 91 31.80 -29.69 -4.01
C VAL A 91 33.28 -29.34 -4.10
N ALA A 92 33.70 -28.18 -3.57
CA ALA A 92 35.11 -27.80 -3.58
C ALA A 92 36.00 -28.78 -2.82
N ASP A 93 35.59 -29.21 -1.63
CA ASP A 93 36.32 -30.21 -0.84
C ASP A 93 36.43 -31.54 -1.61
N SER A 94 35.38 -31.95 -2.33
CA SER A 94 35.39 -33.17 -3.15
C SER A 94 36.30 -33.09 -4.39
N LEU A 95 36.64 -31.89 -4.84
CA LEU A 95 37.48 -31.63 -6.02
C LEU A 95 38.93 -31.29 -5.66
N GLY A 96 39.34 -31.49 -4.41
CA GLY A 96 40.71 -31.18 -3.95
C GLY A 96 40.90 -29.73 -3.51
N GLY A 97 39.81 -29.03 -3.18
CA GLY A 97 39.81 -27.67 -2.66
C GLY A 97 39.42 -26.60 -3.69
N PRO A 98 39.62 -25.31 -3.36
CA PRO A 98 39.16 -24.18 -4.18
C PRO A 98 39.72 -24.17 -5.61
N GLU A 99 41.00 -24.51 -5.77
CA GLU A 99 41.68 -24.61 -7.07
C GLU A 99 41.01 -25.65 -8.01
N GLY A 100 40.74 -26.85 -7.48
CA GLY A 100 40.10 -27.91 -8.24
C GLY A 100 38.66 -27.57 -8.63
N TYR A 101 37.94 -26.86 -7.75
CA TYR A 101 36.61 -26.35 -8.06
C TYR A 101 36.60 -25.29 -9.16
N LEU A 102 37.50 -24.31 -9.09
CA LEU A 102 37.63 -23.28 -10.13
C LEU A 102 37.97 -23.90 -11.49
N ARG A 103 38.82 -24.92 -11.50
CA ARG A 103 39.17 -25.66 -12.72
C ARG A 103 38.01 -26.49 -13.27
N TYR A 104 37.22 -27.13 -12.40
CA TYR A 104 35.98 -27.79 -12.79
C TYR A 104 34.98 -26.81 -13.43
N LEU A 105 34.72 -25.66 -12.78
CA LEU A 105 33.84 -24.62 -13.32
C LEU A 105 34.33 -24.11 -14.68
N TYR A 106 35.64 -23.90 -14.82
CA TYR A 106 36.23 -23.48 -16.09
C TYR A 106 35.99 -24.51 -17.21
N ILE A 107 36.24 -25.79 -16.94
CA ILE A 107 36.02 -26.87 -17.92
C ILE A 107 34.53 -26.95 -18.30
N GLN A 108 33.63 -26.87 -17.33
CA GLN A 108 32.18 -26.91 -17.56
C GLN A 108 31.70 -25.74 -18.42
N ASN A 109 32.15 -24.52 -18.12
CA ASN A 109 31.81 -23.34 -18.92
C ASN A 109 32.38 -23.40 -20.34
N LEU A 110 33.58 -23.99 -20.50
CA LEU A 110 34.21 -24.17 -21.81
C LEU A 110 33.43 -25.18 -22.68
N GLU A 111 32.93 -26.25 -22.07
CA GLU A 111 32.06 -27.24 -22.72
C GLU A 111 30.76 -26.60 -23.21
N GLU A 112 30.11 -25.78 -22.37
CA GLU A 112 28.88 -25.06 -22.72
C GLU A 112 29.09 -23.99 -23.82
N SER A 113 30.25 -23.33 -23.81
CA SER A 113 30.56 -22.20 -24.71
C SER A 113 30.96 -22.62 -26.14
N LYS A 114 30.96 -23.91 -26.47
CA LYS A 114 31.22 -24.48 -27.82
C LYS A 114 32.46 -23.89 -28.52
N GLY A 115 33.54 -23.62 -27.78
CA GLY A 115 34.83 -23.29 -28.38
C GLY A 115 35.05 -21.84 -28.82
N GLN A 116 34.39 -20.84 -28.20
CA GLN A 116 34.87 -19.46 -28.32
C GLN A 116 36.26 -19.34 -27.69
N ILE A 117 37.29 -19.17 -28.55
CA ILE A 117 38.69 -19.05 -28.11
C ILE A 117 38.89 -17.65 -27.52
N ILE A 118 38.78 -17.53 -26.20
CA ILE A 118 39.16 -16.33 -25.45
C ILE A 118 40.60 -16.54 -24.99
N TYR A 119 41.55 -15.81 -25.59
CA TYR A 119 42.96 -15.88 -25.18
C TYR A 119 43.16 -15.09 -23.88
N VAL A 120 43.39 -15.80 -22.78
CA VAL A 120 43.74 -15.21 -21.49
C VAL A 120 45.14 -15.71 -21.12
N PRO A 121 46.10 -14.83 -20.77
CA PRO A 121 47.42 -15.28 -20.33
C PRO A 121 47.28 -16.16 -19.08
N THR A 122 47.99 -17.29 -19.05
CA THR A 122 47.90 -18.31 -18.00
C THR A 122 49.26 -18.57 -17.36
N GLU A 123 49.30 -18.87 -16.06
CA GLU A 123 50.38 -19.65 -15.46
C GLU A 123 49.80 -21.02 -15.09
N GLY A 124 50.22 -22.08 -15.76
CA GLY A 124 49.74 -23.44 -15.49
C GLY A 124 48.37 -23.82 -16.11
N GLY A 125 47.86 -23.07 -17.09
CA GLY A 125 46.64 -23.42 -17.84
C GLY A 125 45.32 -22.87 -17.27
N LEU A 126 45.36 -22.07 -16.21
CA LEU A 126 44.25 -21.24 -15.73
C LEU A 126 44.58 -19.75 -15.95
N PRO A 127 43.59 -18.90 -16.32
CA PRO A 127 43.75 -17.45 -16.33
C PRO A 127 44.37 -16.91 -15.03
N ILE A 128 45.30 -15.96 -15.12
CA ILE A 128 45.95 -15.35 -13.93
C ILE A 128 44.88 -14.84 -12.95
N LEU A 129 44.83 -15.43 -11.75
CA LEU A 129 43.84 -15.11 -10.73
C LEU A 129 44.31 -13.98 -9.78
N GLU A 130 45.63 -13.72 -9.70
CA GLU A 130 46.22 -12.77 -8.73
C GLU A 130 46.63 -11.38 -9.29
N ALA A 131 46.18 -10.98 -10.48
CA ALA A 131 46.68 -9.77 -11.18
C ALA A 131 46.44 -8.40 -10.48
N GLY A 132 45.91 -8.35 -9.25
CA GLY A 132 45.57 -7.12 -8.52
C GLY A 132 46.51 -6.73 -7.36
N ALA A 133 47.36 -7.62 -6.85
CA ALA A 133 48.18 -7.32 -5.68
C ALA A 133 49.53 -6.69 -6.07
N ARG A 134 49.56 -5.37 -6.29
CA ARG A 134 50.82 -4.62 -6.31
C ARG A 134 51.33 -4.46 -4.88
N PRO A 135 52.52 -4.99 -4.51
CA PRO A 135 53.15 -4.65 -3.26
C PRO A 135 53.51 -3.16 -3.29
N ARG A 136 53.15 -2.42 -2.23
CA ARG A 136 53.79 -1.16 -1.88
C ARG A 136 54.68 -1.40 -0.68
#